data_AF-A0A399XSP7-F1
#
_entry.id   AF-A0A399XSP7-F1
#
_cell.length_a   1.000
_cell.length_b   1.000
_cell.length_c   1.000
_cell.angle_alpha   90.00
_cell.angle_beta   90.00
_cell.angle_gamma   90.00
#
_symmetry.space_group_name_H-M   'P 1'
#
loop_
_entity.id
_entity.type
_entity.pdbx_description
1 polymer ?
#
loop_
_entity_poly.entity_id
_entity_poly.type
_entity_poly.pdbx_seq_one_letter_code
_entity_poly.pdbx_strand_id
1 'polypeptide(L)'
;DLIIPHQANRRIIDATAKRLGAPPERVVVNIDRYGNTSSATIPMALVEAVEEGRVQPGANILLVSFGAGLSIAAAIVKWGEATTCAGEDPMQGRRPGGEVGNA
;
A
#
# COMPACT_ATOMS: atom_id res chain seq x y z
N ASP A 1 7.97 7.81 4.46
CA ASP A 1 7.79 6.56 5.22
C ASP A 1 7.35 5.42 4.33
N LEU A 2 6.32 5.62 3.51
CA LEU A 2 5.89 4.64 2.52
C LEU A 2 5.87 5.21 1.10
N ILE A 3 6.03 4.33 0.12
CA ILE A 3 5.89 4.58 -1.31
C ILE A 3 4.88 3.56 -1.84
N ILE A 4 3.82 4.07 -2.46
CA ILE A 4 2.74 3.29 -3.04
C ILE A 4 2.73 3.57 -4.55
N PRO A 5 3.47 2.79 -5.34
CA PRO A 5 3.50 2.95 -6.77
C PRO A 5 2.29 2.29 -7.45
N HIS A 6 1.99 2.72 -8.67
CA HIS A 6 1.11 1.97 -9.57
C HIS A 6 1.65 0.54 -9.75
N GLN A 7 0.78 -0.44 -9.52
CA GLN A 7 1.11 -1.87 -9.59
C GLN A 7 1.08 -2.38 -11.04
N ALA A 8 1.86 -1.79 -11.94
CA ALA A 8 1.87 -2.12 -13.36
C ALA A 8 2.74 -3.34 -13.71
N ASN A 9 3.95 -3.36 -13.18
CA ASN A 9 4.94 -4.40 -13.41
C ASN A 9 6.00 -4.35 -12.31
N ARG A 10 6.38 -5.51 -11.77
CA ARG A 10 7.39 -5.58 -10.70
C ARG A 10 8.71 -4.91 -11.08
N ARG A 11 9.19 -5.06 -12.32
CA ARG A 11 10.45 -4.44 -12.77
C ARG A 11 10.39 -2.91 -12.77
N ILE A 12 9.23 -2.32 -13.08
CA ILE A 12 9.05 -0.86 -13.07
C ILE A 12 9.02 -0.35 -11.63
N ILE A 13 8.34 -1.08 -10.73
CA ILE A 13 8.29 -0.76 -9.31
C ILE A 13 9.70 -0.77 -8.71
N ASP A 14 10.45 -1.84 -8.93
CA ASP A 14 11.82 -1.99 -8.41
C ASP A 14 12.75 -0.91 -8.97
N ALA A 15 12.63 -0.57 -10.27
CA ALA A 15 13.40 0.50 -10.89
C ALA A 15 13.05 1.88 -10.29
N THR A 16 11.76 2.12 -10.01
CA THR A 16 11.29 3.36 -9.35
C THR A 16 11.86 3.46 -7.94
N ALA A 17 11.77 2.39 -7.15
CA ALA A 17 12.33 2.32 -5.80
C ALA A 17 13.84 2.58 -5.79
N LYS A 18 14.58 1.92 -6.69
CA LYS A 18 16.02 2.12 -6.88
C LYS A 18 16.37 3.57 -7.22
N ARG A 19 15.61 4.20 -8.12
CA ARG A 19 15.83 5.59 -8.53
C ARG A 19 15.54 6.58 -7.41
N LEU A 20 14.62 6.26 -6.51
CA LEU A 20 14.32 7.04 -5.32
C LEU A 20 15.29 6.77 -4.16
N GLY A 21 16.22 5.81 -4.29
CA GLY A 21 17.10 5.38 -3.20
C GLY A 21 16.31 4.80 -2.02
N ALA A 22 15.10 4.31 -2.27
CA ALA A 22 14.21 3.84 -1.23
C ALA A 22 14.52 2.36 -0.91
N PRO A 23 14.62 2.00 0.38
CA PRO A 23 14.81 0.61 0.76
C PRO A 23 13.50 -0.17 0.52
N PRO A 24 13.57 -1.47 0.17
CA PRO A 24 12.42 -2.25 -0.30
C PRO A 24 11.24 -2.27 0.67
N GLU A 25 11.49 -2.26 1.98
CA GLU A 25 10.46 -2.28 3.03
C GLU A 25 9.56 -1.05 3.04
N ARG A 26 10.01 0.08 2.46
CA ARG A 26 9.20 1.29 2.30
C ARG A 26 8.30 1.25 1.07
N VAL A 27 8.47 0.27 0.20
CA VAL A 27 7.68 0.14 -1.03
C VAL A 27 6.56 -0.86 -0.78
N VAL A 28 5.32 -0.44 -1.06
CA VAL A 28 4.16 -1.32 -0.98
C VAL A 28 4.00 -2.03 -2.32
N VAL A 29 4.03 -3.36 -2.29
CA VAL A 29 3.95 -4.22 -3.48
C VAL A 29 2.97 -5.35 -3.21
N ASN A 30 1.92 -5.43 -4.01
CA ASN A 30 0.93 -6.51 -3.98
C ASN A 30 0.54 -6.98 -5.39
N ILE A 31 1.33 -6.59 -6.40
CA ILE A 31 1.13 -6.96 -7.79
C ILE A 31 1.17 -8.49 -8.02
N ASP A 32 1.88 -9.23 -7.18
CA ASP A 32 1.93 -10.70 -7.21
C ASP A 32 0.59 -11.34 -6.83
N ARG A 33 -0.25 -10.63 -6.07
CA ARG A 33 -1.58 -11.09 -5.64
C ARG A 33 -2.69 -10.66 -6.59
N TYR A 34 -2.66 -9.44 -7.11
CA TYR A 34 -3.78 -8.86 -7.88
C TYR A 34 -3.45 -8.49 -9.33
N GLY A 35 -2.18 -8.50 -9.72
CA GLY A 35 -1.75 -7.98 -11.01
C GLY A 35 -2.01 -6.48 -11.17
N ASN A 36 -2.10 -6.03 -12.42
CA ASN A 36 -2.37 -4.63 -12.76
C ASN A 36 -3.88 -4.38 -12.86
N THR A 37 -4.45 -3.76 -11.82
CA THR A 37 -5.85 -3.35 -11.75
C THR A 37 -6.09 -1.89 -12.18
N SER A 38 -5.18 -1.32 -12.99
CA SER A 38 -5.24 0.06 -13.49
C SER A 38 -5.37 1.08 -12.35
N SER A 39 -6.40 1.92 -12.35
CA SER A 39 -6.65 2.96 -11.34
C SER A 39 -6.83 2.41 -9.92
N ALA A 40 -7.24 1.16 -9.75
CA ALA A 40 -7.48 0.56 -8.43
C ALA A 40 -6.18 0.13 -7.71
N THR A 41 -5.06 0.03 -8.42
CA THR A 41 -3.80 -0.47 -7.87
C THR A 41 -3.29 0.31 -6.65
N ILE A 42 -3.33 1.64 -6.70
CA ILE A 42 -2.86 2.50 -5.60
C ILE A 42 -3.79 2.43 -4.38
N PRO A 43 -5.12 2.65 -4.49
CA PRO A 43 -5.99 2.57 -3.32
C PRO A 43 -6.01 1.17 -2.69
N MET A 44 -5.95 0.09 -3.48
CA MET A 44 -5.84 -1.27 -2.95
C MET A 44 -4.56 -1.46 -2.13
N ALA A 45 -3.40 -1.08 -2.67
CA ALA A 45 -2.13 -1.17 -1.96
C ALA A 45 -2.09 -0.28 -0.70
N LEU A 46 -2.73 0.90 -0.73
CA LEU A 46 -2.84 1.76 0.43
C LEU A 46 -3.68 1.14 1.54
N VAL A 47 -4.84 0.56 1.22
CA VAL A 47 -5.69 -0.12 2.20
C VAL A 47 -4.93 -1.27 2.86
N GLU A 48 -4.25 -2.11 2.08
CA GLU A 48 -3.46 -3.20 2.65
C GLU A 48 -2.33 -2.69 3.55
N ALA A 49 -1.65 -1.60 3.17
CA ALA A 49 -0.63 -1.01 4.02
C ALA A 49 -1.20 -0.47 5.35
N VAL A 50 -2.46 -0.01 5.38
CA VAL A 50 -3.17 0.36 6.62
C VAL A 50 -3.50 -0.88 7.44
N GLU A 51 -4.10 -1.90 6.82
CA GLU A 51 -4.49 -3.16 7.47
C GLU A 51 -3.28 -3.94 8.03
N GLU A 52 -2.13 -3.86 7.35
CA GLU A 52 -0.85 -4.44 7.79
C GLU A 52 -0.17 -3.62 8.91
N GLY A 53 -0.75 -2.47 9.30
CA GLY A 53 -0.17 -1.57 10.31
C GLY A 53 1.11 -0.88 9.84
N ARG A 54 1.36 -0.80 8.53
CA ARG A 54 2.55 -0.13 7.97
C ARG A 54 2.38 1.39 7.92
N VAL A 55 1.15 1.87 7.79
CA VAL A 55 0.83 3.30 7.87
C VAL A 55 0.79 3.72 9.33
N GLN A 56 1.65 4.67 9.69
CA GLN A 56 1.76 5.22 11.04
C GLN A 56 1.12 6.62 11.12
N PRO A 57 0.67 7.08 12.30
CA PRO A 57 0.16 8.43 12.48
C PRO A 57 1.17 9.47 11.99
N GLY A 58 0.71 10.44 11.20
CA GLY A 58 1.59 11.46 10.64
C GLY A 58 2.58 10.97 9.58
N ALA A 59 2.47 9.74 9.05
CA ALA A 59 3.39 9.25 8.02
C ALA A 59 3.33 10.09 6.74
N ASN A 60 4.48 10.28 6.08
CA ASN A 60 4.54 10.80 4.71
C ASN A 60 4.46 9.63 3.72
N ILE A 61 3.42 9.62 2.89
CA ILE A 61 3.16 8.58 1.89
C ILE A 61 3.32 9.19 0.49
N LEU A 62 4.24 8.64 -0.30
CA LEU A 62 4.40 8.98 -1.71
C LEU A 62 3.51 8.08 -2.57
N LEU A 63 2.59 8.68 -3.30
CA LEU A 63 1.80 8.02 -4.35
C LEU A 63 2.43 8.36 -5.71
N VAL A 64 2.68 7.37 -6.55
CA VAL A 64 3.25 7.60 -7.89
C VAL A 64 2.59 6.68 -8.91
N SER A 65 2.12 7.26 -10.02
CA SER A 65 1.39 6.54 -11.05
C SER A 65 1.77 6.97 -12.45
N PHE A 66 1.55 6.05 -13.40
CA PHE A 66 1.57 6.32 -14.83
C PHE A 66 0.47 5.49 -15.50
N GLY A 67 0.00 5.91 -16.67
CA GLY A 67 -1.04 5.19 -17.40
C GLY A 67 -1.18 5.62 -18.86
N ALA A 68 -2.14 5.00 -19.55
CA ALA A 68 -2.43 5.30 -20.95
C ALA A 68 -2.66 6.81 -21.17
N GLY A 69 -2.05 7.36 -22.22
CA GLY A 69 -1.99 8.80 -22.44
C GLY A 69 -0.81 9.22 -23.33
N LEU A 70 0.40 9.46 -22.83
CA LEU A 70 1.02 9.19 -21.53
C LEU A 70 0.57 10.15 -20.41
N SER A 71 0.02 9.60 -19.34
CA SER A 71 -0.31 10.33 -18.09
C SER A 71 0.65 9.91 -16.98
N ILE A 72 1.26 10.85 -16.28
CA ILE A 72 2.14 10.59 -15.13
C ILE A 72 1.78 11.57 -14.02
N ALA A 73 1.70 11.07 -12.79
CA ALA A 73 1.45 11.91 -11.62
C ALA A 73 2.14 11.34 -10.38
N ALA A 74 2.51 12.23 -9.47
CA ALA A 74 2.95 11.88 -8.13
C ALA A 74 2.37 12.87 -7.12
N ALA A 75 2.11 12.39 -5.90
CA ALA A 75 1.63 13.20 -4.79
C ALA A 75 2.23 12.70 -3.48
N ILE A 76 2.51 13.62 -2.55
CA ILE A 76 2.85 13.27 -1.18
C ILE A 76 1.63 13.56 -0.32
N VAL A 77 1.17 12.56 0.43
CA VAL A 77 0.09 12.68 1.40
C VAL A 77 0.70 12.59 2.80
N LYS A 78 0.42 13.59 3.63
CA LYS A 78 0.65 13.51 5.08
C LYS A 78 -0.55 12.78 5.68
N TRP A 79 -0.32 11.59 6.23
CA TRP A 79 -1.37 10.83 6.89
C TRP A 79 -1.81 11.50 8.18
N GLY A 80 -3.08 11.35 8.53
CA GLY A 80 -3.63 11.86 9.80
C GLY A 80 -3.28 10.95 10.99
N GLU A 81 -4.05 11.08 12.06
CA GLU A 81 -3.86 10.29 13.29
C GLU A 81 -4.51 8.90 13.21
N ALA A 82 -5.59 8.74 12.44
CA ALA A 82 -6.32 7.48 12.37
C ALA A 82 -5.61 6.44 11.48
N THR A 83 -5.22 5.30 12.06
CA THR A 83 -4.57 4.18 11.34
C THR A 83 -5.36 2.88 11.43
N THR A 84 -6.61 2.93 11.88
CA THR A 84 -7.56 1.80 11.90
C THR A 84 -8.88 2.24 11.30
N CYS A 85 -9.67 1.29 10.79
CA CYS A 85 -11.01 1.60 10.30
C CYS A 85 -11.94 1.94 11.47
N ALA A 86 -12.92 2.81 11.24
CA ALA A 86 -13.93 3.12 12.24
C ALA A 86 -14.73 1.84 12.60
N GLY A 87 -14.71 1.45 13.87
CA GLY A 87 -15.33 0.21 14.36
C GLY A 87 -14.37 -0.93 14.64
N GLU A 88 -13.09 -0.82 14.25
CA GLU A 88 -12.03 -1.74 14.65
C GLU A 88 -11.38 -1.22 15.94
N ASP A 89 -11.55 -1.97 17.04
CA ASP A 89 -10.93 -1.65 18.33
C ASP A 89 -9.38 -1.67 18.19
N PRO A 90 -8.67 -0.57 18.48
CA PRO A 90 -7.20 -0.50 18.42
C PRO A 90 -6.51 -1.57 19.30
N MET A 91 -7.22 -2.15 20.27
CA MET A 91 -6.73 -3.18 21.17
C MET A 91 -7.03 -4.62 20.72
N GLN A 92 -7.72 -4.83 19.59
CA GLN A 92 -8.24 -6.13 19.18
C GLN A 92 -7.65 -6.66 17.85
N GLY A 93 -6.43 -6.23 17.51
CA GLY A 93 -5.71 -6.57 16.27
C GLY A 93 -4.93 -7.90 16.27
N ARG A 94 -5.40 -8.96 16.94
CA ARG A 94 -4.95 -10.34 16.66
C ARG A 94 -6.16 -11.21 16.43
N ARG A 95 -6.45 -11.52 15.16
CA ARG A 95 -7.29 -12.69 14.86
C ARG A 95 -6.56 -13.91 15.43
N PRO A 96 -7.13 -14.66 16.39
CA PRO A 96 -6.59 -15.98 16.72
C PRO A 96 -6.73 -16.86 15.47
N GLY A 97 -5.74 -17.71 15.22
CA GLY A 97 -5.72 -18.59 14.05
C GLY A 97 -7.07 -19.29 13.84
N GLY A 98 -7.55 -19.28 12.60
CA GLY A 98 -8.75 -19.99 12.22
C GLY A 98 -8.52 -21.50 12.33
N GLU A 99 -8.98 -22.11 13.42
CA GLU A 99 -9.39 -23.50 13.39
C GLU A 99 -10.75 -23.58 12.69
N VAL A 100 -10.74 -24.20 11.51
CA VAL A 100 -11.96 -24.56 10.79
C VAL A 100 -12.55 -25.78 11.50
N GLY A 101 -13.39 -25.54 12.51
CA GLY A 101 -14.20 -26.56 13.15
C GLY A 101 -15.39 -26.91 12.27
N ASN A 102 -15.38 -28.13 11.72
CA ASN A 102 -16.50 -28.74 11.03
C ASN A 102 -17.56 -29.18 12.05
N ALA A 103 -18.77 -28.62 11.97
CA ALA A 103 -20.01 -29.16 12.55
C ALA A 103 -21.21 -28.59 11.81
#